data_AF-A0A2N0B4E1-F1
#
_entry.id   AF-A0A2N0B4E1-F1
#
_cell.length_a   1.000
_cell.length_b   1.000
_cell.length_c   1.000
_cell.angle_alpha   90.00
_cell.angle_beta   90.00
_cell.angle_gamma   90.00
#
_symmetry.space_group_name_H-M   'P 1'
#
loop_
_entity.id
_entity.type
_entity.pdbx_description
1 polymer ?
#
loop_
_entity_poly.entity_id
_entity_poly.type
_entity_poly.pdbx_seq_one_letter_code
_entity_poly.pdbx_strand_id
1 'polypeptide(L)'
;KYSAGASELLDTTQFRYKTNSAYRISSKTAHYSLETDSLQITLIGSVVLVFNWRSRKFSAHQSIHLYGSLERFHFIWDEKIPADSQILEYQWKYTNKNGKPDQRFKDNYQVPILLFWSFELETNDGIIQILLSDSSIGKDVTNVMESLKEEWVQIKPQT
;
A
#
# COMPACT_ATOMS: atom_id res chain seq x y z
N LYS A 1 28.19 -1.87 14.05
CA LYS A 1 27.33 -1.68 12.86
C LYS A 1 26.05 -1.02 13.35
N TYR A 2 25.87 0.29 13.11
CA TYR A 2 24.63 0.98 13.47
C TYR A 2 23.69 0.79 12.28
N SER A 3 22.80 -0.19 12.40
CA SER A 3 21.72 -0.38 11.43
C SER A 3 20.75 0.76 11.65
N ALA A 4 20.72 1.74 10.73
CA ALA A 4 19.55 2.58 10.59
C ALA A 4 18.37 1.62 10.42
N GLY A 5 17.38 1.68 11.31
CA GLY A 5 16.15 0.90 11.17
C GLY A 5 15.65 1.07 9.74
N ALA A 6 15.41 -0.06 9.06
CA ALA A 6 15.25 -0.16 7.62
C ALA A 6 14.47 1.03 7.04
N SER A 7 15.10 1.75 6.13
CA SER A 7 14.46 2.81 5.33
C SER A 7 14.19 2.20 3.97
N GLU A 8 12.93 1.91 3.68
CA GLU A 8 12.54 1.62 2.32
C GLU A 8 12.35 2.96 1.60
N LEU A 9 13.07 3.14 0.49
CA LEU A 9 12.86 4.23 -0.43
C LEU A 9 11.48 4.05 -1.07
N LEU A 10 10.52 4.89 -0.67
CA LEU A 10 9.17 4.84 -1.24
C LEU A 10 9.10 5.75 -2.48
N ASP A 11 8.83 5.16 -3.64
CA ASP A 11 8.45 5.88 -4.85
C ASP A 11 6.97 6.26 -4.73
N THR A 12 6.68 7.51 -4.33
CA THR A 12 5.29 7.94 -4.12
C THR A 12 4.59 8.11 -5.46
N THR A 13 3.60 7.26 -5.74
CA THR A 13 2.84 7.31 -7.00
C THR A 13 1.39 7.66 -6.72
N GLN A 14 0.75 8.44 -7.61
CA GLN A 14 -0.66 8.78 -7.46
C GLN A 14 -1.54 7.54 -7.48
N PHE A 15 -2.37 7.38 -6.44
CA PHE A 15 -3.36 6.33 -6.35
C PHE A 15 -4.66 6.76 -7.02
N ARG A 16 -5.21 5.91 -7.89
CA ARG A 16 -6.51 6.12 -8.55
C ARG A 16 -7.41 4.91 -8.30
N TYR A 17 -8.59 5.18 -7.75
CA TYR A 17 -9.68 4.22 -7.67
C TYR A 17 -10.63 4.39 -8.88
N LYS A 18 -10.95 3.30 -9.56
CA LYS A 18 -11.94 3.29 -10.65
C LYS A 18 -12.89 2.11 -10.52
N THR A 19 -14.17 2.39 -10.73
CA THR A 19 -15.23 1.36 -10.89
C THR A 19 -15.26 0.77 -12.30
N ASN A 20 -14.45 1.30 -13.22
CA ASN A 20 -14.21 0.76 -14.55
C ASN A 20 -12.70 0.72 -14.87
N SER A 21 -12.18 -0.42 -15.30
CA SER A 21 -10.76 -0.58 -15.66
C SER A 21 -10.35 0.37 -16.78
N ALA A 22 -9.07 0.76 -16.82
CA ALA A 22 -8.47 1.44 -17.97
C ALA A 22 -8.56 0.60 -19.27
N TYR A 23 -8.75 -0.72 -19.16
CA TYR A 23 -9.04 -1.62 -20.28
C TYR A 23 -10.56 -1.74 -20.50
N ARG A 24 -10.99 -1.94 -21.75
CA ARG A 24 -12.38 -2.32 -22.07
C ARG A 24 -12.64 -3.77 -21.64
N ILE A 25 -12.84 -3.96 -20.33
CA ILE A 25 -13.28 -5.24 -19.77
C ILE A 25 -14.81 -5.21 -19.73
N SER A 26 -15.44 -6.03 -20.59
CA SER A 26 -16.89 -6.24 -20.53
C SER A 26 -17.18 -7.41 -19.60
N SER A 27 -17.49 -7.10 -18.33
CA SER A 27 -17.95 -8.09 -17.36
C SER A 27 -19.39 -7.79 -16.94
N LYS A 28 -20.17 -8.84 -16.66
CA LYS A 28 -21.48 -8.71 -15.99
C LYS A 28 -21.32 -8.47 -14.48
N THR A 29 -20.14 -8.71 -13.94
CA THR A 29 -19.78 -8.52 -12.53
C THR A 29 -19.11 -7.15 -12.36
N ALA A 30 -19.43 -6.47 -11.26
CA ALA A 30 -18.73 -5.26 -10.86
C ALA A 30 -17.22 -5.54 -10.74
N HIS A 31 -16.41 -4.53 -11.04
CA HIS A 31 -14.98 -4.63 -10.90
C HIS A 31 -14.41 -3.37 -10.24
N TYR A 32 -13.39 -3.58 -9.43
CA TYR A 32 -12.75 -2.54 -8.63
C TYR A 32 -11.27 -2.49 -9.00
N SER A 33 -10.78 -1.33 -9.43
CA SER A 33 -9.37 -1.15 -9.81
C SER A 33 -8.66 -0.19 -8.87
N LEU A 34 -7.49 -0.62 -8.41
CA LEU A 34 -6.49 0.20 -7.73
C LEU A 34 -5.33 0.42 -8.71
N GLU A 35 -5.09 1.67 -9.10
CA GLU A 35 -4.09 2.01 -10.10
C GLU A 35 -3.07 3.01 -9.55
N THR A 36 -1.80 2.71 -9.78
CA THR A 36 -0.67 3.64 -9.76
C THR A 36 -0.12 3.78 -11.18
N ASP A 37 0.87 4.63 -11.40
CA ASP A 37 1.53 4.75 -12.71
C ASP A 37 2.38 3.53 -13.08
N SER A 38 2.69 2.65 -12.11
CA SER A 38 3.50 1.46 -12.33
C SER A 38 2.75 0.14 -12.15
N LEU A 39 1.58 0.16 -11.49
CA LEU A 39 0.84 -1.04 -11.10
C LEU A 39 -0.67 -0.81 -11.21
N GLN A 40 -1.40 -1.76 -11.78
CA GLN A 40 -2.85 -1.84 -11.72
C GLN A 40 -3.25 -3.18 -11.10
N ILE A 41 -4.07 -3.14 -10.07
CA ILE A 41 -4.71 -4.32 -9.46
C ILE A 41 -6.21 -4.18 -9.68
N THR A 42 -6.82 -5.15 -10.35
CA THR A 42 -8.26 -5.15 -10.66
C THR A 42 -8.92 -6.40 -10.09
N LEU A 43 -9.88 -6.21 -9.19
CA LEU A 43 -10.71 -7.27 -8.64
C LEU A 43 -11.96 -7.44 -9.51
N ILE A 44 -12.24 -8.65 -9.97
CA ILE A 44 -13.41 -9.01 -10.79
C ILE A 44 -14.00 -10.33 -10.28
N GLY A 45 -15.09 -10.25 -9.52
CA GLY A 45 -15.58 -11.42 -8.79
C GLY A 45 -14.45 -12.01 -7.94
N SER A 46 -14.18 -13.32 -8.07
CA SER A 46 -13.11 -14.02 -7.35
C SER A 46 -11.73 -13.97 -8.02
N VAL A 47 -11.56 -13.18 -9.09
CA VAL A 47 -10.29 -13.08 -9.82
C VAL A 47 -9.64 -11.71 -9.56
N VAL A 48 -8.34 -11.71 -9.30
CA VAL A 48 -7.52 -10.51 -9.27
C VAL A 48 -6.57 -10.49 -10.46
N LEU A 49 -6.64 -9.41 -11.23
CA LEU A 49 -5.71 -9.12 -12.32
C LEU A 49 -4.66 -8.14 -11.82
N VAL A 50 -3.39 -8.49 -11.98
CA VAL A 50 -2.26 -7.62 -11.65
C VAL A 50 -1.52 -7.28 -12.94
N PHE A 51 -1.39 -5.99 -13.23
CA PHE A 51 -0.65 -5.49 -14.37
C PHE A 51 0.45 -4.54 -13.92
N ASN A 52 1.70 -4.87 -14.26
CA ASN A 52 2.85 -4.02 -13.97
C ASN A 52 3.22 -3.22 -15.22
N TRP A 53 2.93 -1.91 -15.21
CA TRP A 53 3.07 -1.02 -16.37
C TRP A 53 4.52 -0.89 -16.85
N ARG A 54 5.47 -0.86 -15.91
CA ARG A 54 6.91 -0.74 -16.23
C ARG A 54 7.44 -1.97 -16.96
N SER A 55 7.08 -3.17 -16.51
CA SER A 55 7.54 -4.43 -17.10
C SER A 55 6.61 -5.00 -18.19
N ARG A 56 5.41 -4.42 -18.35
CA ARG A 56 4.32 -4.93 -19.21
C ARG A 56 3.93 -6.38 -18.91
N LYS A 57 4.11 -6.81 -17.66
CA LYS A 57 3.71 -8.14 -17.20
C LYS A 57 2.26 -8.12 -16.72
N PHE A 58 1.55 -9.18 -17.04
CA PHE A 58 0.16 -9.42 -16.65
C PHE A 58 0.07 -10.76 -15.94
N SER A 59 -0.63 -10.80 -14.80
CA SER A 59 -0.96 -12.04 -14.09
C SER A 59 -2.41 -12.01 -13.59
N ALA A 60 -2.97 -13.20 -13.42
CA ALA A 60 -4.34 -13.40 -12.95
C ALA A 60 -4.33 -14.44 -11.81
N HIS A 61 -5.01 -14.12 -10.72
CA HIS A 61 -5.00 -14.89 -9.47
C HIS A 61 -6.41 -15.17 -9.01
N GLN A 62 -6.67 -16.38 -8.52
CA GLN A 62 -8.01 -16.81 -8.07
C GLN A 62 -8.05 -17.15 -6.57
N SER A 63 -6.89 -17.39 -5.96
CA SER A 63 -6.72 -17.47 -4.51
C SER A 63 -6.01 -16.22 -4.07
N ILE A 64 -6.72 -15.36 -3.35
CA ILE A 64 -6.15 -14.13 -2.80
C ILE A 64 -6.52 -13.97 -1.34
N HIS A 65 -5.56 -13.47 -0.57
CA HIS A 65 -5.80 -12.99 0.78
C HIS A 65 -5.43 -11.52 0.82
N LEU A 66 -6.31 -10.72 1.43
CA LEU A 66 -6.14 -9.28 1.50
C LEU A 66 -6.15 -8.86 2.97
N TYR A 67 -5.07 -8.19 3.36
CA TYR A 67 -4.84 -7.70 4.71
C TYR A 67 -4.69 -6.18 4.68
N GLY A 68 -5.16 -5.52 5.74
CA GLY A 68 -5.06 -4.07 5.90
C GLY A 68 -4.66 -3.71 7.32
N SER A 69 -3.71 -2.79 7.47
CA SER A 69 -3.25 -2.31 8.78
C SER A 69 -2.77 -0.87 8.73
N LEU A 70 -2.77 -0.20 9.88
CA LEU A 70 -2.05 1.05 10.08
C LEU A 70 -0.58 0.74 10.38
N GLU A 71 0.32 1.34 9.62
CA GLU A 71 1.76 1.14 9.74
C GLU A 71 2.49 2.46 10.01
N ARG A 72 3.52 2.39 10.84
CA ARG A 72 4.43 3.52 11.10
C ARG A 72 5.58 3.45 10.12
N PHE A 73 5.75 4.51 9.32
CA PHE A 73 6.79 4.55 8.31
C PHE A 73 7.80 5.67 8.60
N HIS A 74 9.09 5.31 8.62
CA HIS A 74 10.17 6.29 8.74
C HIS A 74 10.44 6.91 7.38
N PHE A 75 10.00 8.15 7.21
CA PHE A 75 10.11 8.80 5.92
C PHE A 75 11.43 9.55 5.79
N ILE A 76 12.46 8.86 5.30
CA ILE A 76 13.78 9.44 5.04
C ILE A 76 13.81 9.99 3.60
N TRP A 77 13.94 11.32 3.50
CA TRP A 77 13.69 12.09 2.28
C TRP A 77 14.91 12.20 1.34
N ASP A 78 14.64 12.04 0.02
CA ASP A 78 15.06 12.93 -1.11
C ASP A 78 13.82 13.59 -1.82
N GLU A 79 12.58 13.18 -1.51
CA GLU A 79 11.30 13.75 -2.05
C GLU A 79 10.29 14.30 -1.02
N LYS A 80 9.42 15.24 -1.44
CA LYS A 80 8.42 15.89 -0.57
C LYS A 80 7.48 14.92 0.14
N ILE A 81 7.38 15.06 1.48
CA ILE A 81 6.33 14.42 2.29
C ILE A 81 4.98 14.66 1.57
N PRO A 82 4.20 13.60 1.28
CA PRO A 82 2.90 13.76 0.65
C PRO A 82 2.01 14.69 1.49
N ALA A 83 1.30 15.60 0.83
CA ALA A 83 0.54 16.65 1.50
C ALA A 83 -0.63 16.12 2.35
N ASP A 84 -1.07 14.90 2.08
CA ASP A 84 -2.13 14.16 2.78
C ASP A 84 -1.62 13.26 3.90
N SER A 85 -0.29 13.23 4.15
CA SER A 85 0.30 12.39 5.19
C SER A 85 -0.01 12.89 6.60
N GLN A 86 -0.32 11.95 7.50
CA GLN A 86 -0.35 12.23 8.94
C GLN A 86 1.03 12.03 9.55
N ILE A 87 1.61 13.09 10.11
CA ILE A 87 2.85 13.03 10.90
C ILE A 87 2.52 12.63 12.33
N LEU A 88 3.08 11.52 12.81
CA LEU A 88 2.92 11.07 14.19
C LEU A 88 3.89 11.76 15.14
N GLU A 89 5.17 11.75 14.78
CA GLU A 89 6.25 12.32 15.57
C GLU A 89 7.48 12.59 14.70
N TYR A 90 8.51 13.18 15.31
CA TYR A 90 9.80 13.42 14.69
C TYR A 90 10.90 12.75 15.50
N GLN A 91 11.78 12.02 14.83
CA GLN A 91 12.90 11.32 15.46
C GLN A 91 14.23 11.71 14.80
N TRP A 92 15.31 11.79 15.57
CA TRP A 92 16.64 12.04 15.01
C TRP A 92 17.10 10.91 14.09
N LYS A 93 17.59 11.27 12.89
CA LYS A 93 18.17 10.32 11.92
C LYS A 93 19.23 9.42 12.57
N TYR A 94 20.07 10.00 13.43
CA TYR A 94 21.02 9.28 14.25
C TYR A 94 20.72 9.54 15.72
N THR A 95 20.28 8.49 16.40
CA THR A 95 19.84 8.57 17.80
C THR A 95 20.80 7.80 18.71
N ASN A 96 21.15 8.40 19.85
CA ASN A 96 21.88 7.73 20.92
C ASN A 96 21.00 6.68 21.62
N LYS A 97 21.58 5.79 22.44
CA LYS A 97 20.81 4.80 23.22
C LYS A 97 19.72 5.42 24.13
N ASN A 98 19.82 6.71 24.43
CA ASN A 98 18.89 7.46 25.27
C ASN A 98 17.86 8.29 24.49
N GLY A 99 17.74 8.13 23.16
CA GLY A 99 16.75 8.86 22.35
C GLY A 99 17.19 10.27 21.88
N LYS A 100 18.33 10.79 22.36
CA LYS A 100 18.84 12.12 22.00
C LYS A 100 19.64 12.12 20.68
N PRO A 101 19.80 13.28 20.00
CA PRO A 101 20.62 13.33 18.79
C PRO A 101 22.04 12.90 19.08
N ASP A 102 22.59 12.02 18.25
CA ASP A 102 24.01 11.73 18.24
C ASP A 102 24.75 12.92 17.60
N GLN A 103 25.46 13.69 18.44
CA GLN A 103 26.15 14.93 18.06
C GLN A 103 27.43 14.68 17.27
N ARG A 104 27.86 13.42 17.09
CA ARG A 104 29.02 13.08 16.26
C ARG A 104 28.72 13.21 14.76
N PHE A 105 27.44 13.23 14.39
CA PHE A 105 26.99 13.39 13.00
C PHE A 105 26.64 14.86 12.76
N LYS A 106 27.39 15.52 11.86
CA LYS A 106 27.25 16.95 11.55
C LYS A 106 25.90 17.29 10.91
N ASP A 107 25.34 16.38 10.11
CA ASP A 107 24.05 16.54 9.42
C ASP A 107 22.98 15.62 10.01
N ASN A 108 22.87 15.61 11.35
CA ASN A 108 21.83 14.88 12.05
C ASN A 108 20.57 15.75 12.14
N TYR A 109 19.59 15.47 11.29
CA TYR A 109 18.29 16.14 11.28
C TYR A 109 17.20 15.22 11.83
N GLN A 110 16.05 15.80 12.18
CA GLN A 110 14.88 15.03 12.53
C GLN A 110 14.16 14.56 11.26
N VAL A 111 13.78 13.29 11.28
CA VAL A 111 13.02 12.58 10.26
C VAL A 111 11.59 12.40 10.78
N PRO A 112 10.56 12.72 10.00
CA PRO A 112 9.19 12.47 10.39
C PRO A 112 8.90 10.96 10.38
N ILE A 113 8.13 10.54 11.38
CA ILE A 113 7.46 9.23 11.38
C ILE A 113 6.03 9.48 10.94
N LEU A 114 5.67 8.90 9.80
CA LEU A 114 4.37 9.06 9.18
C LEU A 114 3.48 7.86 9.50
N LEU A 115 2.18 8.10 9.60
CA LEU A 115 1.19 7.02 9.64
C LEU A 115 0.71 6.75 8.22
N PHE A 116 0.93 5.52 7.76
CA PHE A 116 0.41 5.04 6.49
C PHE A 116 -0.65 3.99 6.75
N TRP A 117 -1.52 3.79 5.77
CA TRP A 117 -2.29 2.56 5.68
C TRP A 117 -1.60 1.59 4.72
N SER A 118 -1.41 0.34 5.14
CA SER A 118 -0.83 -0.74 4.35
C SER A 118 -1.90 -1.69 3.86
N PHE A 119 -1.87 -2.03 2.58
CA PHE A 119 -2.61 -3.14 1.98
C PHE A 119 -1.65 -4.21 1.50
N GLU A 120 -1.85 -5.43 1.96
CA GLU A 120 -1.09 -6.59 1.50
C GLU A 120 -2.03 -7.54 0.76
N LEU A 121 -1.77 -7.68 -0.53
CA LEU A 121 -2.40 -8.68 -1.39
C LEU A 121 -1.46 -9.87 -1.51
N GLU A 122 -1.82 -10.96 -0.85
CA GLU A 122 -1.15 -12.24 -1.02
C GLU A 122 -1.80 -13.01 -2.17
N THR A 123 -0.95 -13.46 -3.08
CA THR A 123 -1.29 -14.29 -4.24
C THR A 123 -0.41 -15.54 -4.24
N ASN A 124 -0.71 -16.50 -5.12
CA ASN A 124 0.12 -17.69 -5.27
C ASN A 124 1.57 -17.38 -5.69
N ASP A 125 1.80 -16.23 -6.33
CA ASP A 125 3.11 -15.81 -6.83
C ASP A 125 3.88 -14.93 -5.83
N GLY A 126 3.26 -14.57 -4.69
CA GLY A 126 3.86 -13.75 -3.64
C GLY A 126 2.94 -12.65 -3.12
N ILE A 127 3.51 -11.76 -2.30
CA ILE A 127 2.81 -10.66 -1.62
C ILE A 127 3.11 -9.35 -2.34
N ILE A 128 2.06 -8.56 -2.58
CA ILE A 128 2.14 -7.19 -3.07
C ILE A 128 1.70 -6.27 -1.93
N GLN A 129 2.61 -5.39 -1.49
CA GLN A 129 2.30 -4.36 -0.50
C GLN A 129 2.06 -3.01 -1.18
N ILE A 130 1.02 -2.31 -0.76
CA ILE A 130 0.69 -0.94 -1.19
C ILE A 130 0.55 -0.09 0.06
N LEU A 131 1.27 1.02 0.11
CA LEU A 131 1.19 1.99 1.20
C LEU A 131 0.45 3.25 0.72
N LEU A 132 -0.55 3.69 1.49
CA LEU A 132 -1.28 4.94 1.28
C LEU A 132 -0.88 5.96 2.34
N SER A 133 -0.48 7.16 1.90
CA SER A 133 -0.08 8.27 2.77
C SER A 133 -1.27 8.85 3.55
N ASP A 134 -2.44 8.92 2.92
CA ASP A 134 -3.68 9.22 3.62
C ASP A 134 -4.14 7.98 4.42
N SER A 135 -3.75 7.95 5.70
CA SER A 135 -4.11 6.88 6.63
C SER A 135 -5.61 6.78 6.90
N SER A 136 -6.39 7.84 6.62
CA SER A 136 -7.83 7.86 6.90
C SER A 136 -8.64 7.05 5.89
N ILE A 137 -8.16 6.95 4.65
CA ILE A 137 -8.77 6.13 3.57
C ILE A 137 -8.81 4.65 3.95
N GLY A 138 -7.89 4.19 4.81
CA GLY A 138 -7.83 2.82 5.28
C GLY A 138 -9.15 2.25 5.78
N LYS A 139 -9.96 3.08 6.46
CA LYS A 139 -11.29 2.70 6.94
C LYS A 139 -12.26 2.42 5.80
N ASP A 140 -12.26 3.27 4.78
CA ASP A 140 -13.15 3.11 3.62
C ASP A 140 -12.78 1.86 2.82
N VAL A 141 -11.48 1.61 2.63
CA VAL A 141 -11.04 0.39 1.96
C VAL A 141 -11.36 -0.85 2.78
N THR A 142 -11.23 -0.81 4.12
CA THR A 142 -11.63 -1.92 4.99
C THR A 142 -13.10 -2.26 4.79
N ASN A 143 -13.99 -1.26 4.74
CA ASN A 143 -15.41 -1.48 4.49
C ASN A 143 -15.67 -2.10 3.11
N VAL A 144 -14.97 -1.63 2.08
CA VAL A 144 -15.06 -2.21 0.73
C VAL A 144 -14.58 -3.67 0.74
N MET A 145 -13.48 -3.96 1.44
CA MET A 145 -12.95 -5.31 1.55
C MET A 145 -13.89 -6.28 2.27
N GLU A 146 -14.54 -5.84 3.35
CA GLU A 146 -15.57 -6.60 4.05
C GLU A 146 -16.73 -6.94 3.09
N SER A 147 -17.21 -5.95 2.33
CA SER A 147 -18.30 -6.17 1.36
C SER A 147 -17.92 -7.17 0.24
N LEU A 148 -16.65 -7.14 -0.22
CA LEU A 148 -16.14 -8.09 -1.21
C LEU A 148 -16.05 -9.52 -0.65
N LYS A 149 -15.65 -9.67 0.62
CA LYS A 149 -15.61 -10.98 1.30
C LYS A 149 -17.01 -11.57 1.39
N GLU A 150 -18.01 -10.77 1.74
CA GLU A 150 -19.41 -11.20 1.78
C GLU A 150 -19.88 -11.70 0.41
N GLU A 151 -19.58 -10.95 -0.66
CA GLU A 151 -19.93 -11.34 -2.03
C GLU A 151 -19.28 -12.68 -2.44
N TRP A 152 -18.01 -12.92 -2.07
CA TRP A 152 -17.31 -14.17 -2.38
C TRP A 152 -17.78 -15.37 -1.57
N VAL A 153 -18.25 -15.16 -0.34
CA VAL A 153 -18.88 -16.22 0.46
C VAL A 153 -20.18 -16.69 -0.19
N GLN A 154 -20.96 -15.77 -0.76
CA GLN A 154 -22.24 -16.09 -1.43
C GLN A 154 -22.09 -16.79 -2.79
N ILE A 155 -20.92 -16.67 -3.44
CA ILE A 155 -20.65 -17.29 -4.75
C ILE A 155 -20.20 -18.76 -4.61
N LYS A 156 -19.83 -19.23 -3.41
CA LYS A 156 -19.47 -20.64 -3.21
C LYS A 156 -20.69 -21.54 -3.50
N PRO A 157 -20.55 -22.59 -4.32
CA PRO A 157 -21.67 -23.47 -4.63
C PRO A 157 -22.19 -24.09 -3.33
N GLN A 158 -23.51 -23.99 -3.13
CA GLN A 158 -24.19 -24.70 -2.05
C GLN A 158 -24.03 -26.20 -2.33
N THR A 159 -23.18 -26.88 -1.56
CA THR A 159 -23.05 -28.34 -1.55
C THR A 159 -24.34 -29.03 -1.13
#